data_AF-A0A368KP52-F1
#
_entry.id   AF-A0A368KP52-F1
#
_cell.length_a   1.000
_cell.length_b   1.000
_cell.length_c   1.000
_cell.angle_alpha   90.00
_cell.angle_beta   90.00
_cell.angle_gamma   90.00
#
_symmetry.space_group_name_H-M   'P 1'
#
loop_
_entity.id
_entity.type
_entity.pdbx_description
1 polymer ?
#
loop_
_entity_poly.entity_id
_entity_poly.type
_entity_poly.pdbx_seq_one_letter_code
_entity_poly.pdbx_strand_id
1 'polypeptide(L)'
;MKINKAALRSAPIQVSLLGSVIVGAIGLAVVSLLFREIFFEKYVRETFAPTPPNLSQRAEALLLSPLPETTEPLNAAEIDELYAVWIQNEKFDPQGQIAAQLFSVDSEHTFERSCRTLVVGNRGQRMRALQLLSFANFIEHPTEVRRLVAYARQKAERRREDDLVTKANELLARLPQGKTP
;
A
#
# COMPACT_ATOMS: atom_id res chain seq x y z
N MET A 1 31.00 39.18 -21.93
CA MET A 1 32.03 38.28 -22.49
C MET A 1 31.57 37.84 -23.89
N LYS A 2 32.26 38.23 -24.98
CA LYS A 2 31.87 37.87 -26.35
C LYS A 2 32.43 36.49 -26.69
N ILE A 3 31.55 35.49 -26.87
CA ILE A 3 31.98 34.12 -27.23
C ILE A 3 32.39 34.12 -28.71
N ASN A 4 33.62 33.72 -29.00
CA ASN A 4 34.15 33.66 -30.35
C ASN A 4 33.52 32.48 -31.12
N LYS A 5 32.78 32.77 -32.19
CA LYS A 5 32.04 31.76 -32.99
C LYS A 5 32.95 30.71 -33.62
N ALA A 6 34.22 31.04 -33.90
CA ALA A 6 35.18 30.09 -34.46
C ALA A 6 35.59 29.01 -33.43
N ALA A 7 35.68 29.37 -32.14
CA ALA A 7 36.05 28.44 -31.07
C ALA A 7 34.97 27.36 -30.85
N LEU A 8 33.69 27.73 -30.96
CA LEU A 8 32.54 26.82 -30.85
C LEU A 8 32.49 25.73 -31.94
N ARG A 9 33.23 25.91 -33.06
CA ARG A 9 33.31 24.92 -34.13
C ARG A 9 34.46 23.92 -33.97
N SER A 10 35.30 24.08 -32.94
CA SER A 10 36.39 23.14 -32.70
C SER A 10 35.85 21.82 -32.12
N ALA A 11 36.31 20.69 -32.66
CA ALA A 11 35.98 19.35 -32.18
C ALA A 11 36.13 19.18 -30.65
N PRO A 12 37.21 19.64 -29.98
CA PRO A 12 37.32 19.50 -28.52
C PRO A 12 36.25 20.26 -27.75
N ILE A 13 35.87 21.46 -28.21
CA ILE A 13 34.81 22.25 -27.56
C ILE A 13 33.44 21.58 -27.78
N GLN A 14 33.19 21.01 -28.96
CA GLN A 14 31.95 20.28 -29.24
C GLN A 14 31.81 19.02 -28.38
N VAL A 15 32.89 18.25 -28.22
CA VAL A 15 32.90 17.06 -27.34
C VAL A 15 32.71 17.46 -25.87
N SER A 16 33.36 18.55 -25.43
CA SER A 16 33.19 19.07 -24.07
C SER A 16 31.75 19.54 -23.81
N LEU A 17 31.14 20.25 -24.77
CA LEU A 17 29.74 20.65 -24.72
C LEU A 17 28.81 19.43 -24.62
N LEU A 18 28.98 18.45 -25.51
CA LEU A 18 28.18 17.22 -25.48
C LEU A 18 28.30 16.50 -24.13
N GLY A 19 29.53 16.35 -23.62
CA GLY A 19 29.78 15.76 -22.31
C GLY A 19 29.10 16.53 -21.19
N SER A 20 29.15 17.86 -21.21
CA SER A 20 28.49 18.69 -20.20
C SER A 20 26.96 18.54 -20.22
N VAL A 21 26.34 18.40 -21.40
CA VAL A 21 24.89 18.16 -21.52
C VAL A 21 24.53 16.80 -20.95
N ILE A 22 25.30 15.76 -21.25
CA ILE A 22 25.05 14.40 -20.74
C ILE A 22 25.18 14.37 -19.22
N VAL A 23 26.27 14.93 -18.67
CA VAL A 23 26.48 14.99 -17.21
C VAL A 23 25.38 15.82 -16.55
N GLY A 24 24.99 16.94 -17.15
CA GLY A 24 23.87 17.76 -16.70
C GLY A 24 22.56 16.98 -16.67
N ALA A 25 22.23 16.23 -17.72
CA ALA A 25 21.03 15.41 -17.81
C ALA A 25 21.01 14.29 -16.76
N ILE A 26 22.14 13.60 -16.55
CA ILE A 26 22.27 12.58 -15.51
C ILE A 26 22.08 13.21 -14.13
N GLY A 27 22.71 14.35 -13.86
CA GLY A 27 22.55 15.08 -12.61
C GLY A 27 21.09 15.46 -12.35
N LEU A 28 20.39 15.97 -13.37
CA LEU A 28 18.99 16.37 -13.28
C LEU A 28 18.06 15.17 -13.05
N ALA A 29 18.35 14.01 -13.68
CA ALA A 29 17.63 12.76 -13.43
C ALA A 29 17.79 12.27 -11.98
N VAL A 30 19.01 12.30 -11.45
CA VAL A 30 19.28 11.93 -10.04
C VAL A 30 18.55 12.88 -9.09
N VAL A 31 18.63 14.19 -9.32
CA VAL A 31 17.91 15.19 -8.50
C VAL A 31 16.39 14.95 -8.56
N SER A 32 15.84 14.63 -9.73
CA SER A 32 14.42 14.33 -9.88
C SER A 32 13.99 13.09 -9.09
N LEU A 33 14.82 12.03 -9.08
CA LEU A 33 14.58 10.84 -8.27
C LEU A 33 14.59 11.16 -6.76
N LEU A 34 15.57 11.94 -6.31
CA LEU A 34 15.66 12.36 -4.90
C LEU A 34 14.49 13.27 -4.49
N PHE A 35 14.10 14.22 -5.34
CA PHE A 35 12.95 15.09 -5.10
C PHE A 35 11.64 14.30 -5.05
N ARG A 36 11.51 13.25 -5.87
CA ARG A 36 10.33 12.39 -5.88
C ARG A 36 10.13 11.71 -4.52
N GLU A 37 11.20 11.18 -3.92
CA GLU A 37 11.10 10.54 -2.61
C GLU A 37 10.72 11.55 -1.52
N ILE A 38 11.29 12.75 -1.53
CA ILE A 38 11.07 13.74 -0.46
C ILE A 38 9.68 14.39 -0.55
N PHE A 39 9.28 14.83 -1.75
CA PHE A 39 8.02 15.56 -1.92
C PHE A 39 6.84 14.64 -2.15
N PHE A 40 6.93 13.69 -3.09
CA PHE A 40 5.74 12.92 -3.45
C PHE A 40 5.35 11.90 -2.38
N GLU A 41 6.29 11.28 -1.64
CA GLU A 41 5.87 10.36 -0.59
C GLU A 41 5.04 11.06 0.49
N LYS A 42 5.31 12.33 0.80
CA LYS A 42 4.53 13.03 1.83
C LYS A 42 3.11 13.33 1.37
N TYR A 43 2.91 13.64 0.09
CA TYR A 43 1.60 14.03 -0.46
C TYR A 43 0.79 12.86 -1.06
N VAL A 44 1.42 11.74 -1.39
CA VAL A 44 0.73 10.56 -1.97
C VAL A 44 0.37 9.54 -0.89
N ARG A 45 0.81 9.73 0.36
CA ARG A 45 0.42 8.85 1.48
C ARG A 45 -1.08 8.96 1.74
N GLU A 46 -1.70 7.80 1.92
CA GLU A 46 -3.07 7.72 2.38
C GLU A 46 -3.17 8.32 3.79
N THR A 47 -3.80 9.49 3.88
CA THR A 47 -4.18 10.13 5.14
C THR A 47 -5.51 9.55 5.60
N PHE A 48 -5.49 8.90 6.76
CA PHE A 48 -6.70 8.45 7.44
C PHE A 48 -7.11 9.52 8.44
N ALA A 49 -8.40 9.90 8.45
CA ALA A 49 -8.94 10.83 9.42
C ALA A 49 -8.83 10.25 10.85
N PRO A 50 -8.77 11.10 11.89
CA PRO A 50 -8.90 10.62 13.26
C PRO A 50 -10.26 9.93 13.45
N THR A 51 -10.26 8.76 14.06
CA THR A 51 -11.48 7.98 14.30
C THR A 51 -12.45 8.76 15.19
N PRO A 52 -13.71 8.95 14.79
CA PRO A 52 -14.71 9.55 15.66
C PRO A 52 -15.00 8.63 16.87
N PRO A 53 -15.17 9.19 18.08
CA PRO A 53 -15.27 8.40 19.32
C PRO A 53 -16.47 7.44 19.34
N ASN A 54 -17.54 7.76 18.62
CA ASN A 54 -18.74 6.91 18.58
C ASN A 54 -18.49 5.59 17.82
N LEU A 55 -17.59 5.60 16.84
CA LEU A 55 -17.23 4.38 16.11
C LEU A 55 -16.26 3.50 16.86
N SER A 56 -15.34 4.06 17.65
CA SER A 56 -14.52 3.22 18.51
C SER A 56 -15.39 2.43 19.48
N GLN A 57 -16.44 3.06 20.04
CA GLN A 57 -17.39 2.38 20.91
C GLN A 57 -18.19 1.28 20.20
N ARG A 58 -18.70 1.56 18.99
CA ARG A 58 -19.42 0.52 18.23
C ARG A 58 -18.47 -0.60 17.83
N ALA A 59 -17.29 -0.29 17.32
CA ALA A 59 -16.26 -1.27 16.94
C ALA A 59 -15.78 -2.11 18.13
N GLU A 60 -15.62 -1.50 19.31
CA GLU A 60 -15.33 -2.20 20.57
C GLU A 60 -16.51 -3.09 21.00
N ALA A 61 -17.75 -2.62 20.85
CA ALA A 61 -18.93 -3.43 21.12
C ALA A 61 -19.00 -4.66 20.20
N LEU A 62 -18.63 -4.51 18.91
CA LEU A 62 -18.51 -5.61 17.96
C LEU A 62 -17.45 -6.65 18.38
N LEU A 63 -16.38 -6.21 19.05
CA LEU A 63 -15.34 -7.11 19.56
C LEU A 63 -15.75 -7.86 20.83
N LEU A 64 -16.61 -7.28 21.64
CA LEU A 64 -17.06 -7.86 22.92
C LEU A 64 -18.21 -8.84 22.74
N SER A 65 -19.02 -8.68 21.70
CA SER A 65 -20.11 -9.60 21.39
C SER A 65 -20.33 -9.66 19.88
N PRO A 66 -20.46 -10.86 19.30
CA PRO A 66 -20.93 -10.98 17.92
C PRO A 66 -22.29 -10.30 17.82
N LEU A 67 -22.46 -9.48 16.79
CA LEU A 67 -23.73 -8.78 16.53
C LEU A 67 -24.88 -9.80 16.59
N PRO A 68 -25.96 -9.53 17.33
CA PRO A 68 -27.16 -10.35 17.23
C PRO A 68 -27.59 -10.40 15.76
N GLU A 69 -28.14 -11.53 15.31
CA GLU A 69 -28.57 -11.75 13.91
C GLU A 69 -29.54 -10.67 13.38
N THR A 70 -30.14 -9.88 14.28
CA THR A 70 -31.08 -8.80 14.00
C THR A 70 -30.45 -7.42 13.83
N THR A 71 -29.12 -7.28 13.91
CA THR A 71 -28.50 -5.96 13.77
C THR A 71 -28.43 -5.54 12.30
N GLU A 72 -28.74 -4.27 12.03
CA GLU A 72 -28.63 -3.72 10.68
C GLU A 72 -27.22 -3.97 10.11
N PRO A 73 -27.11 -4.40 8.83
CA PRO A 73 -25.82 -4.60 8.20
C PRO A 73 -25.03 -3.29 8.20
N LEU A 74 -23.71 -3.39 8.33
CA LEU A 74 -22.83 -2.23 8.28
C LEU A 74 -22.99 -1.53 6.93
N ASN A 75 -23.18 -0.21 6.96
CA ASN A 75 -23.20 0.57 5.73
C ASN A 75 -21.76 0.84 5.21
N ALA A 76 -21.64 1.28 3.96
CA ALA A 76 -20.32 1.50 3.33
C ALA A 76 -19.43 2.51 4.08
N ALA A 77 -20.02 3.54 4.69
CA ALA A 77 -19.25 4.53 5.46
C ALA A 77 -18.70 3.92 6.76
N GLU A 78 -19.48 3.08 7.43
CA GLU A 78 -19.05 2.36 8.63
C GLU A 78 -17.94 1.35 8.32
N ILE A 79 -18.01 0.68 7.16
CA ILE A 79 -16.94 -0.22 6.68
C ILE A 79 -15.65 0.56 6.46
N ASP A 80 -15.71 1.74 5.83
CA ASP A 80 -14.55 2.60 5.61
C ASP A 80 -13.91 3.05 6.93
N GLU A 81 -14.72 3.42 7.91
CA GLU A 81 -14.24 3.86 9.21
C GLU A 81 -13.66 2.70 10.03
N LEU A 82 -14.30 1.53 10.03
CA LEU A 82 -13.75 0.32 10.65
C LEU A 82 -12.44 -0.12 10.00
N TYR A 83 -12.35 -0.04 8.68
CA TYR A 83 -11.12 -0.29 7.95
C TYR A 83 -10.01 0.70 8.37
N ALA A 84 -10.34 1.98 8.51
CA ALA A 84 -9.38 2.99 8.97
C ALA A 84 -8.87 2.68 10.39
N VAL A 85 -9.77 2.33 11.31
CA VAL A 85 -9.43 1.92 12.69
C VAL A 85 -8.51 0.71 12.67
N TRP A 86 -8.82 -0.28 11.83
CA TRP A 86 -8.00 -1.48 11.67
C TRP A 86 -6.55 -1.17 11.30
N ILE A 87 -6.40 -0.35 10.27
CA ILE A 87 -5.10 -0.03 9.69
C ILE A 87 -4.27 0.87 10.61
N GLN A 88 -4.91 1.77 11.36
CA GLN A 88 -4.24 2.69 12.27
C GLN A 88 -3.82 2.06 13.60
N ASN A 89 -4.58 1.08 14.12
CA ASN A 89 -4.40 0.56 15.47
C ASN A 89 -3.84 -0.86 15.47
N GLU A 90 -2.55 -1.03 15.77
CA GLU A 90 -1.89 -2.34 15.77
C GLU A 90 -2.50 -3.35 16.76
N LYS A 91 -2.98 -2.87 17.91
CA LYS A 91 -3.57 -3.70 18.96
C LYS A 91 -5.07 -3.95 18.76
N PHE A 92 -5.68 -3.33 17.76
CA PHE A 92 -7.09 -3.48 17.50
C PHE A 92 -7.36 -4.84 16.84
N ASP A 93 -8.27 -5.59 17.47
CA ASP A 93 -8.74 -6.93 17.09
C ASP A 93 -7.60 -7.94 16.80
N PRO A 94 -6.98 -8.48 17.86
CA PRO A 94 -5.91 -9.46 17.70
C PRO A 94 -6.37 -10.79 17.08
N GLN A 95 -7.67 -11.06 17.07
CA GLN A 95 -8.24 -12.33 16.58
C GLN A 95 -8.74 -12.23 15.14
N GLY A 96 -8.91 -11.03 14.59
CA GLY A 96 -9.37 -10.81 13.22
C GLY A 96 -10.87 -11.04 13.03
N GLN A 97 -11.67 -10.92 14.09
CA GLN A 97 -13.12 -11.06 13.99
C GLN A 97 -13.74 -9.94 13.13
N ILE A 98 -13.35 -8.70 13.38
CA ILE A 98 -13.78 -7.54 12.61
C ILE A 98 -13.18 -7.60 11.22
N ALA A 99 -11.90 -8.01 11.11
CA ALA A 99 -11.26 -8.18 9.81
C ALA A 99 -12.03 -9.17 8.91
N ALA A 100 -12.40 -10.33 9.45
CA ALA A 100 -13.22 -11.31 8.73
C ALA A 100 -14.60 -10.74 8.38
N GLN A 101 -15.21 -9.98 9.29
CA GLN A 101 -16.51 -9.36 9.07
C GLN A 101 -16.49 -8.32 7.94
N LEU A 102 -15.42 -7.53 7.82
CA LEU A 102 -15.26 -6.58 6.70
C LEU A 102 -15.35 -7.31 5.35
N PHE A 103 -14.67 -8.46 5.22
CA PHE A 103 -14.76 -9.28 4.01
C PHE A 103 -16.13 -9.95 3.82
N SER A 104 -16.82 -10.34 4.89
CA SER A 104 -18.15 -10.96 4.74
C SER A 104 -19.23 -9.96 4.32
N VAL A 105 -19.09 -8.68 4.69
CA VAL A 105 -20.08 -7.64 4.36
C VAL A 105 -19.81 -7.08 2.97
N ASP A 106 -18.56 -6.72 2.66
CA ASP A 106 -18.18 -6.15 1.37
C ASP A 106 -16.73 -6.51 1.03
N SER A 107 -16.54 -7.70 0.44
CA SER A 107 -15.22 -8.20 0.09
C SER A 107 -14.56 -7.36 -1.01
N GLU A 108 -15.32 -6.92 -2.01
CA GLU A 108 -14.81 -6.15 -3.14
C GLU A 108 -14.22 -4.81 -2.67
N HIS A 109 -15.00 -4.05 -1.89
CA HIS A 109 -14.53 -2.78 -1.33
C HIS A 109 -13.34 -2.99 -0.40
N THR A 110 -13.39 -4.00 0.47
CA THR A 110 -12.28 -4.31 1.40
C THR A 110 -10.99 -4.68 0.65
N PHE A 111 -11.08 -5.40 -0.47
CA PHE A 111 -9.95 -5.69 -1.34
C PHE A 111 -9.41 -4.43 -2.02
N GLU A 112 -10.27 -3.54 -2.53
CA GLU A 112 -9.84 -2.28 -3.14
C GLU A 112 -9.07 -1.41 -2.14
N ARG A 113 -9.63 -1.25 -0.93
CA ARG A 113 -8.99 -0.52 0.17
C ARG A 113 -7.63 -1.12 0.53
N SER A 114 -7.57 -2.45 0.69
CA SER A 114 -6.32 -3.19 0.94
C SER A 114 -5.29 -2.98 -0.17
N CYS A 115 -5.70 -3.03 -1.43
CA CYS A 115 -4.84 -2.74 -2.57
C CYS A 115 -4.26 -1.33 -2.47
N ARG A 116 -5.11 -0.33 -2.22
CA ARG A 116 -4.69 1.07 -2.05
C ARG A 116 -3.67 1.22 -0.94
N THR A 117 -3.95 0.70 0.26
CA THR A 117 -3.02 0.78 1.39
C THR A 117 -1.71 0.03 1.13
N LEU A 118 -1.71 -1.11 0.43
CA LEU A 118 -0.48 -1.80 0.01
C LEU A 118 0.36 -0.96 -0.96
N VAL A 119 -0.29 -0.14 -1.81
CA VAL A 119 0.38 0.73 -2.77
C VAL A 119 0.98 1.96 -2.08
N VAL A 120 0.17 2.71 -1.33
CA VAL A 120 0.49 4.08 -0.86
C VAL A 120 0.66 4.22 0.66
N GLY A 121 0.28 3.21 1.44
CA GLY A 121 0.42 3.23 2.90
C GLY A 121 1.88 3.19 3.32
N ASN A 122 2.17 3.61 4.55
CA ASN A 122 3.49 3.46 5.19
C ASN A 122 3.77 1.98 5.56
N ARG A 123 4.98 1.67 6.03
CA ARG A 123 5.39 0.29 6.35
C ARG A 123 4.42 -0.42 7.31
N GLY A 124 4.03 0.23 8.40
CA GLY A 124 3.09 -0.34 9.38
C GLY A 124 1.71 -0.59 8.79
N GLN A 125 1.19 0.37 8.02
CA GLN A 125 -0.10 0.24 7.34
C GLN A 125 -0.10 -0.90 6.31
N ARG A 126 1.00 -1.06 5.54
CA ARG A 126 1.14 -2.18 4.60
C ARG A 126 1.21 -3.53 5.30
N MET A 127 1.87 -3.60 6.46
CA MET A 127 1.91 -4.80 7.29
C MET A 127 0.51 -5.15 7.80
N ARG A 128 -0.22 -4.15 8.30
CA ARG A 128 -1.61 -4.31 8.74
C ARG A 128 -2.54 -4.74 7.60
N ALA A 129 -2.37 -4.19 6.40
CA ALA A 129 -3.13 -4.61 5.23
C ALA A 129 -2.83 -6.08 4.83
N LEU A 130 -1.56 -6.51 4.88
CA LEU A 130 -1.23 -7.93 4.69
C LEU A 130 -1.82 -8.83 5.78
N GLN A 131 -1.82 -8.38 7.04
CA GLN A 131 -2.47 -9.09 8.14
C GLN A 131 -3.99 -9.16 7.93
N LEU A 132 -4.62 -8.07 7.50
CA LEU A 132 -6.04 -8.03 7.18
C LEU A 132 -6.38 -9.09 6.11
N LEU A 133 -5.62 -9.13 5.02
CA LEU A 133 -5.79 -10.15 3.97
C LEU A 133 -5.65 -11.59 4.48
N SER A 134 -5.00 -11.83 5.62
CA SER A 134 -4.92 -13.17 6.20
C SER A 134 -6.22 -13.68 6.83
N PHE A 135 -7.20 -12.79 7.03
CA PHE A 135 -8.54 -13.10 7.51
C PHE A 135 -9.59 -13.19 6.39
N ALA A 136 -9.20 -12.94 5.14
CA ALA A 136 -10.09 -13.11 4.00
C ALA A 136 -10.45 -14.59 3.79
N ASN A 137 -11.65 -14.86 3.28
CA ASN A 137 -12.05 -16.22 2.93
C ASN A 137 -11.31 -16.69 1.66
N PHE A 138 -10.27 -17.51 1.84
CA PHE A 138 -9.45 -18.03 0.74
C PHE A 138 -10.18 -19.02 -0.17
N ILE A 139 -11.34 -19.54 0.26
CA ILE A 139 -12.16 -20.44 -0.55
C ILE A 139 -12.97 -19.64 -1.55
N GLU A 140 -13.54 -18.52 -1.12
CA GLU A 140 -14.37 -17.65 -1.97
C GLU A 140 -13.53 -16.77 -2.90
N HIS A 141 -12.38 -16.28 -2.44
CA HIS A 141 -11.58 -15.29 -3.17
C HIS A 141 -10.09 -15.66 -3.35
N PRO A 142 -9.73 -16.91 -3.74
CA PRO A 142 -8.33 -17.34 -3.79
C PRO A 142 -7.47 -16.53 -4.77
N THR A 143 -8.01 -16.22 -5.94
CA THR A 143 -7.29 -15.53 -7.03
C THR A 143 -6.98 -14.09 -6.65
N GLU A 144 -7.94 -13.38 -6.05
CA GLU A 144 -7.80 -11.97 -5.71
C GLU A 144 -6.82 -11.77 -4.55
N VAL A 145 -6.93 -12.60 -3.49
CA VAL A 145 -5.95 -12.59 -2.40
C VAL A 145 -4.55 -12.92 -2.95
N ARG A 146 -4.40 -13.94 -3.79
CA ARG A 146 -3.10 -14.30 -4.39
C ARG A 146 -2.52 -13.13 -5.19
N ARG A 147 -3.32 -12.47 -6.01
CA ARG A 147 -2.93 -11.33 -6.84
C ARG A 147 -2.40 -10.18 -5.98
N LEU A 148 -3.14 -9.77 -4.95
CA LEU A 148 -2.76 -8.67 -4.07
C LEU A 148 -1.51 -8.99 -3.25
N VAL A 149 -1.41 -10.21 -2.71
CA VAL A 149 -0.25 -10.61 -1.89
C VAL A 149 1.01 -10.76 -2.74
N ALA A 150 0.91 -11.32 -3.95
CA ALA A 150 2.05 -11.40 -4.87
C ALA A 150 2.54 -10.02 -5.28
N TYR A 151 1.62 -9.10 -5.58
CA TYR A 151 1.96 -7.71 -5.88
C TYR A 151 2.63 -7.01 -4.69
N ALA A 152 2.10 -7.18 -3.48
CA ALA A 152 2.68 -6.64 -2.25
C ALA A 152 4.10 -7.17 -2.02
N ARG A 153 4.32 -8.48 -2.21
CA ARG A 153 5.65 -9.11 -2.09
C ARG A 153 6.64 -8.48 -3.05
N GLN A 154 6.30 -8.40 -4.33
CA GLN A 154 7.19 -7.83 -5.35
C GLN A 154 7.57 -6.38 -5.03
N LYS A 155 6.63 -5.60 -4.50
CA LYS A 155 6.87 -4.21 -4.11
C LYS A 155 7.75 -4.10 -2.86
N ALA A 156 7.53 -4.96 -1.87
CA ALA A 156 8.35 -5.06 -0.67
C ALA A 156 9.80 -5.47 -0.99
N GLU A 157 10.01 -6.42 -1.91
CA GLU A 157 11.33 -6.82 -2.41
C GLU A 157 12.09 -5.63 -3.01
N ARG A 158 11.44 -4.84 -3.87
CA ARG A 158 12.04 -3.64 -4.48
C ARG A 158 12.42 -2.58 -3.45
N ARG A 159 11.68 -2.49 -2.34
CA ARG A 159 11.91 -1.56 -1.22
C ARG A 159 12.84 -2.10 -0.14
N ARG A 160 13.28 -3.37 -0.25
CA ARG A 160 14.07 -4.08 0.78
C ARG A 160 13.37 -4.14 2.14
N GLU A 161 12.07 -4.45 2.11
CA GLU A 161 11.22 -4.59 3.30
C GLU A 161 11.05 -6.06 3.66
N ASP A 162 12.12 -6.67 4.23
CA ASP A 162 12.24 -8.12 4.41
C ASP A 162 11.13 -8.73 5.28
N ASP A 163 10.62 -7.98 6.27
CA ASP A 163 9.49 -8.40 7.11
C ASP A 163 8.18 -8.53 6.31
N LEU A 164 7.92 -7.59 5.40
CA LEU A 164 6.75 -7.63 4.53
C LEU A 164 6.88 -8.74 3.50
N VAL A 165 8.08 -8.98 2.96
CA VAL A 165 8.36 -10.12 2.07
C VAL A 165 8.09 -11.44 2.78
N THR A 166 8.61 -11.59 4.00
CA THR A 166 8.39 -12.77 4.84
C THR A 166 6.90 -13.00 5.05
N LYS A 167 6.17 -11.94 5.45
CA LYS A 167 4.73 -12.04 5.71
C LYS A 167 3.92 -12.41 4.47
N ALA A 168 4.24 -11.80 3.32
CA ALA A 168 3.58 -12.12 2.07
C ALA A 168 3.85 -13.56 1.62
N ASN A 169 5.07 -14.07 1.82
CA ASN A 169 5.41 -15.47 1.54
C ASN A 169 4.63 -16.46 2.42
N GLU A 170 4.54 -16.20 3.73
CA GLU A 170 3.70 -16.99 4.65
C GLU A 170 2.25 -17.07 4.15
N LEU A 171 1.70 -15.94 3.72
CA LEU A 171 0.32 -15.86 3.27
C LEU A 171 0.12 -16.59 1.93
N LEU A 172 1.03 -16.41 0.96
CA LEU A 172 1.00 -17.14 -0.32
C LEU A 172 1.09 -18.66 -0.14
N ALA A 173 1.86 -19.13 0.84
CA ALA A 173 2.00 -20.55 1.15
C ALA A 173 0.71 -21.18 1.70
N ARG A 174 -0.15 -20.37 2.35
CA ARG A 174 -1.46 -20.83 2.88
C ARG A 174 -2.55 -20.87 1.82
N LEU A 175 -2.41 -20.11 0.74
CA LEU A 175 -3.44 -20.05 -0.31
C LEU A 175 -3.50 -21.37 -1.07
N PRO A 176 -4.71 -21.92 -1.32
CA PRO A 176 -4.87 -23.13 -2.10
C PRO A 176 -4.19 -22.95 -3.46
N GLN A 177 -3.45 -23.97 -3.90
CA GLN A 177 -2.84 -23.99 -5.23
C GLN A 177 -3.94 -24.19 -6.27
N GLY A 178 -4.73 -23.14 -6.50
CA GLY A 178 -5.64 -23.08 -7.63
C GLY A 178 -4.82 -23.05 -8.91
N LYS A 179 -5.14 -23.94 -9.86
CA LYS A 179 -4.66 -23.82 -11.23
C LYS A 179 -5.06 -22.42 -11.71
N THR A 180 -4.08 -21.56 -11.97
CA THR A 180 -4.29 -20.31 -12.68
C THR A 180 -5.10 -20.63 -13.94
N PRO A 181 -6.26 -20.02 -14.18
CA PRO A 181 -6.93 -20.14 -15.47
C PRO A 181 -6.04 -19.61 -16.60
#